data_AF-A0ABD1RQV7-F1
#
_entry.id   AF-A0ABD1RQV7-F1
#
_cell.length_a   1.000
_cell.length_b   1.000
_cell.length_c   1.000
_cell.angle_alpha   90.00
_cell.angle_beta   90.00
_cell.angle_gamma   90.00
#
_symmetry.space_group_name_H-M   'P 1'
#
loop_
_entity.id
_entity.type
_entity.pdbx_description
1 polymer ?
#
loop_
_entity_poly.entity_id
_entity_poly.type
_entity_poly.pdbx_seq_one_letter_code
_entity_poly.pdbx_strand_id
1 'polypeptide(L)'
;MDASRMELRMAGVLSEITGRCIRAFSAGYGDIFILEAELRAILQGIELARRMGLVDLWIETNSTLDVHCISRGRGPWVIQSILRRIRHLLSFDRDIFSHIFREEN
;
A
#
# COMPACT_ATOMS: atom_id res chain seq x y z
N MET A 1 10.71 28.50 -14.72
CA MET A 1 9.43 27.77 -14.90
C MET A 1 9.11 27.15 -13.55
N ASP A 2 7.99 27.58 -13.01
CA ASP A 2 7.50 27.33 -11.66
C ASP A 2 7.16 25.84 -11.48
N ALA A 3 7.93 25.13 -10.66
CA ALA A 3 7.61 23.77 -10.28
C ALA A 3 6.53 23.86 -9.20
N SER A 4 5.26 23.91 -9.64
CA SER A 4 4.11 23.69 -8.79
C SER A 4 4.36 22.42 -7.98
N ARG A 5 4.51 22.57 -6.67
CA ARG A 5 4.62 21.45 -5.71
C ARG A 5 3.43 20.53 -5.92
N MET A 6 3.69 19.31 -6.41
CA MET A 6 2.65 18.33 -6.68
C MET A 6 2.42 17.54 -5.40
N GLU A 7 1.39 17.92 -4.64
CA GLU A 7 0.97 17.18 -3.44
C GLU A 7 0.47 15.79 -3.86
N LEU A 8 1.21 14.74 -3.49
CA LEU A 8 0.75 13.38 -3.72
C LEU A 8 -0.30 12.99 -2.67
N ARG A 9 -1.46 12.56 -3.15
CA ARG A 9 -2.54 11.98 -2.35
C ARG A 9 -2.75 10.54 -2.78
N MET A 10 -2.82 9.63 -1.83
CA MET A 10 -3.21 8.24 -2.07
C MET A 10 -4.49 7.92 -1.32
N ALA A 11 -5.26 7.00 -1.87
CA ALA A 11 -6.45 6.46 -1.24
C ALA A 11 -6.41 4.93 -1.27
N GLY A 12 -7.18 4.32 -0.39
CA GLY A 12 -7.38 2.87 -0.37
C GLY A 12 -8.71 2.52 0.26
N VAL A 13 -9.18 1.31 -0.04
CA VAL A 13 -10.43 0.75 0.46
C VAL A 13 -10.14 -0.58 1.11
N LEU A 14 -10.73 -0.80 2.28
CA LEU A 14 -10.80 -2.07 2.95
C LEU A 14 -12.22 -2.60 2.78
N SER A 15 -12.34 -3.77 2.17
CA SER A 15 -13.61 -4.41 1.88
C SER A 15 -13.63 -5.85 2.41
N GLU A 16 -14.82 -6.35 2.71
CA GLU A 16 -15.06 -7.78 2.87
C GLU A 16 -14.93 -8.49 1.51
N ILE A 17 -14.71 -9.79 1.53
CA ILE A 17 -14.67 -10.64 0.32
C ILE A 17 -15.98 -10.59 -0.50
N THR A 18 -17.09 -10.19 0.13
CA THR A 18 -18.40 -9.96 -0.52
C THR A 18 -18.44 -8.65 -1.33
N GLY A 19 -17.37 -7.86 -1.32
CA GLY A 19 -17.29 -6.54 -1.95
C GLY A 19 -17.84 -5.41 -1.08
N ARG A 20 -18.32 -5.69 0.14
CA ARG A 20 -18.82 -4.66 1.04
C ARG A 20 -17.65 -3.84 1.60
N CYS A 21 -17.63 -2.54 1.32
CA CYS A 21 -16.68 -1.61 1.93
C CYS A 21 -16.86 -1.57 3.45
N ILE A 22 -15.80 -1.90 4.18
CA ILE A 22 -15.68 -1.76 5.63
C ILE A 22 -15.23 -0.34 5.96
N ARG A 23 -14.21 0.17 5.22
CA ARG A 23 -13.61 1.48 5.46
C ARG A 23 -12.84 1.96 4.24
N ALA A 24 -12.94 3.26 3.93
CA ALA A 24 -12.04 3.94 3.01
C ALA A 24 -11.07 4.85 3.78
N PHE A 25 -9.89 5.05 3.24
CA PHE A 25 -8.89 5.97 3.79
C PHE A 25 -8.20 6.74 2.68
N SER A 26 -7.70 7.93 3.02
CA SER A 26 -6.82 8.71 2.15
C SER A 26 -5.79 9.44 2.98
N ALA A 27 -4.62 9.67 2.38
CA ALA A 27 -3.53 10.40 3.01
C ALA A 27 -2.82 11.28 1.98
N GLY A 28 -2.53 12.52 2.37
CA GLY A 28 -1.62 13.41 1.65
C GLY A 28 -0.21 13.22 2.17
N TYR A 29 0.76 13.08 1.27
CA TYR A 29 2.17 12.85 1.61
C TYR A 29 3.09 14.00 1.23
N GLY A 30 2.54 15.09 0.67
CA GLY A 30 3.33 16.23 0.22
C GLY A 30 4.26 15.88 -0.94
N ASP A 31 5.44 16.51 -0.95
CA ASP A 31 6.45 16.37 -2.00
C ASP A 31 7.34 15.14 -1.74
N ILE A 32 6.86 13.94 -2.09
CA ILE A 32 7.64 12.70 -2.04
C ILE A 32 7.60 11.96 -3.38
N PHE A 33 8.38 10.88 -3.52
CA PHE A 33 8.31 10.02 -4.70
C PHE A 33 7.02 9.20 -4.71
N ILE A 34 6.46 8.98 -5.91
CA ILE A 34 5.23 8.19 -6.09
C ILE A 34 5.31 6.80 -5.44
N LEU A 35 6.45 6.10 -5.64
CA LEU A 35 6.71 4.80 -5.03
C LEU A 35 6.69 4.87 -3.50
N GLU A 36 7.21 5.96 -2.90
CA GLU A 36 7.16 6.12 -1.45
C GLU A 36 5.73 6.39 -0.97
N ALA A 37 4.95 7.19 -1.70
CA ALA A 37 3.55 7.47 -1.39
C ALA A 37 2.68 6.21 -1.47
N GLU A 38 2.85 5.41 -2.52
CA GLU A 38 2.16 4.13 -2.72
C GLU A 38 2.46 3.15 -1.58
N LEU A 39 3.75 2.92 -1.28
CA LEU A 39 4.15 2.02 -0.19
C LEU A 39 3.67 2.51 1.19
N ARG A 40 3.62 3.83 1.43
CA ARG A 40 3.03 4.38 2.66
C ARG A 40 1.52 4.15 2.73
N ALA A 41 0.81 4.24 1.61
CA ALA A 41 -0.62 3.96 1.55
C ALA A 41 -0.93 2.49 1.82
N ILE A 42 -0.15 1.58 1.22
CA ILE A 42 -0.21 0.14 1.50
C ILE A 42 0.04 -0.14 2.97
N LEU A 43 1.12 0.43 3.54
CA LEU A 43 1.43 0.26 4.96
C LEU A 43 0.28 0.74 5.86
N GLN A 44 -0.30 1.90 5.58
CA GLN A 44 -1.45 2.41 6.34
C GLN A 44 -2.66 1.50 6.26
N GLY A 45 -2.97 0.96 5.08
CA GLY A 45 -4.07 0.01 4.89
C GLY A 45 -3.86 -1.27 5.72
N ILE A 46 -2.65 -1.83 5.68
CA ILE A 46 -2.29 -3.01 6.48
C ILE A 46 -2.40 -2.71 7.97
N GLU A 47 -1.80 -1.62 8.45
CA GLU A 47 -1.85 -1.24 9.86
C GLU A 47 -3.29 -1.00 10.34
N LEU A 48 -4.13 -0.41 9.50
CA LEU A 48 -5.55 -0.20 9.78
C LEU A 48 -6.30 -1.52 9.91
N ALA A 49 -6.12 -2.44 8.95
CA ALA A 49 -6.74 -3.76 8.99
C ALA A 49 -6.30 -4.56 10.23
N ARG A 50 -5.00 -4.55 10.55
CA ARG A 50 -4.46 -5.22 11.75
C ARG A 50 -5.00 -4.63 13.05
N ARG A 51 -5.10 -3.30 13.16
CA ARG A 51 -5.73 -2.65 14.33
C ARG A 51 -7.21 -3.02 14.50
N MET A 52 -7.89 -3.39 13.41
CA MET A 52 -9.26 -3.88 13.42
C MET A 52 -9.36 -5.38 13.73
N GLY A 53 -8.24 -6.07 13.95
CA GLY A 53 -8.20 -7.50 14.22
C GLY A 53 -8.34 -8.39 12.99
N LEU A 54 -8.20 -7.83 11.78
CA LEU A 54 -8.33 -8.59 10.53
C LEU A 54 -7.06 -9.43 10.25
N VAL A 55 -7.31 -10.64 9.77
CA VAL A 55 -6.31 -11.62 9.36
C VAL A 55 -6.52 -12.02 7.89
N ASP A 56 -5.53 -12.71 7.33
CA ASP A 56 -5.57 -13.27 5.96
C ASP A 56 -5.92 -12.21 4.91
N LEU A 57 -5.11 -11.15 4.89
CA LEU A 57 -5.39 -9.98 4.07
C LEU A 57 -5.11 -10.27 2.60
N TRP A 58 -6.04 -9.90 1.72
CA TRP A 58 -5.76 -9.74 0.30
C TRP A 58 -5.50 -8.27 0.02
N ILE A 59 -4.26 -7.95 -0.37
CA ILE A 59 -3.82 -6.60 -0.65
C ILE A 59 -3.56 -6.48 -2.15
N GLU A 60 -4.25 -5.54 -2.77
CA GLU A 60 -4.21 -5.28 -4.19
C GLU A 60 -3.55 -3.92 -4.46
N THR A 61 -2.70 -3.86 -5.47
CA THR A 61 -2.11 -2.61 -5.97
C THR A 61 -2.02 -2.67 -7.49
N ASN A 62 -2.19 -1.54 -8.17
CA ASN A 62 -1.99 -1.43 -9.61
C ASN A 62 -0.53 -1.18 -10.01
N SER A 63 0.38 -1.13 -9.03
CA SER A 63 1.81 -0.90 -9.24
C SER A 63 2.57 -2.23 -9.18
N THR A 64 3.04 -2.72 -10.34
CA THR A 64 3.92 -3.91 -10.38
C THR A 64 5.24 -3.67 -9.66
N LEU A 65 5.67 -2.40 -9.56
CA LEU A 65 6.88 -2.00 -8.84
C LEU A 65 6.70 -2.17 -7.33
N ASP A 66 5.54 -1.82 -6.77
CA ASP A 66 5.21 -2.08 -5.36
C ASP A 66 5.31 -3.57 -5.03
N VAL A 67 4.66 -4.40 -5.85
CA VAL A 67 4.68 -5.87 -5.71
C VAL A 67 6.11 -6.38 -5.72
N HIS A 68 6.94 -5.92 -6.67
CA HIS A 68 8.33 -6.31 -6.74
C HIS A 68 9.12 -5.91 -5.50
N CYS A 69 9.02 -4.64 -5.09
CA CYS A 69 9.76 -4.09 -3.95
C CYS A 69 9.40 -4.77 -2.63
N ILE A 70 8.10 -4.99 -2.37
CA ILE A 70 7.60 -5.66 -1.17
C ILE A 70 8.04 -7.12 -1.15
N SER A 71 7.85 -7.84 -2.26
CA SER A 71 8.16 -9.27 -2.35
C SER A 71 9.65 -9.55 -2.17
N ARG A 72 10.51 -8.74 -2.80
CA ARG A 72 11.97 -8.89 -2.72
C ARG A 72 12.57 -8.23 -1.48
N GLY A 73 11.84 -7.33 -0.83
CA GLY A 73 12.38 -6.48 0.25
C GLY A 73 13.54 -5.61 -0.23
N ARG A 74 13.50 -5.16 -1.49
CA ARG A 74 14.58 -4.41 -2.14
C ARG A 74 14.03 -3.18 -2.84
N GLY A 75 14.83 -2.12 -2.86
CA GLY A 75 14.49 -0.84 -3.48
C GLY A 75 15.43 0.26 -2.99
N PRO A 76 15.19 1.53 -3.39
CA PRO A 76 15.96 2.67 -2.94
C PRO A 76 16.01 2.77 -1.41
N TRP A 77 17.10 3.32 -0.87
CA TRP A 77 17.30 3.41 0.59
C TRP A 77 16.14 4.13 1.31
N VAL A 78 15.56 5.15 0.68
CA VAL A 78 14.46 5.96 1.23
C VAL A 78 13.22 5.14 1.58
N ILE A 79 12.96 4.01 0.89
CA ILE A 79 11.79 3.15 1.14
C ILE A 79 12.10 1.93 2.01
N GLN A 80 13.36 1.71 2.41
CA GLN A 80 13.77 0.48 3.10
C GLN A 80 13.09 0.31 4.48
N SER A 81 12.87 1.41 5.20
CA SER A 81 12.16 1.37 6.48
C SER A 81 10.69 0.97 6.30
N ILE A 82 10.04 1.50 5.27
CA ILE A 82 8.65 1.20 4.92
C ILE A 82 8.53 -0.27 4.51
N LEU A 83 9.40 -0.74 3.61
CA LEU A 83 9.42 -2.15 3.17
C LEU A 83 9.62 -3.10 4.35
N ARG A 84 10.54 -2.82 5.27
CA ARG A 84 10.75 -3.67 6.45
C ARG A 84 9.50 -3.77 7.31
N ARG A 85 8.77 -2.66 7.48
CA ARG A 85 7.57 -2.61 8.30
C ARG A 85 6.39 -3.32 7.64
N ILE A 86 6.18 -3.13 6.33
CA ILE A 86 5.20 -3.90 5.56
C ILE A 86 5.47 -5.40 5.72
N ARG A 87 6.71 -5.84 5.42
CA ARG A 87 7.08 -7.26 5.49
C ARG A 87 6.98 -7.86 6.90
N HIS A 88 7.12 -7.05 7.94
CA HIS A 88 6.93 -7.49 9.33
C HIS A 88 5.45 -7.69 9.69
N LEU A 89 4.56 -6.90 9.09
CA LEU A 89 3.10 -7.00 9.30
C LEU A 89 2.44 -8.04 8.39
N LEU A 90 3.10 -8.40 7.29
CA LEU A 90 2.68 -9.47 6.41
C LEU A 90 2.98 -10.83 7.03
N SER A 91 1.95 -11.66 7.15
CA SER A 91 2.08 -13.10 7.32
C SER A 91 2.18 -13.74 5.95
N PHE A 92 3.38 -13.91 5.40
CA PHE A 92 3.58 -14.41 4.02
C PHE A 92 2.95 -15.77 3.71
N ASP A 93 2.65 -16.57 4.73
CA ASP A 93 1.95 -17.86 4.57
C ASP A 93 0.42 -17.72 4.44
N ARG A 94 -0.14 -16.53 4.71
CA ARG A 94 -1.59 -16.29 4.80
C ARG A 94 -2.08 -15.08 4.03
N ASP A 95 -1.34 -13.99 4.06
CA ASP A 95 -1.69 -12.77 3.32
C ASP A 95 -1.31 -12.93 1.86
N ILE A 96 -2.18 -12.45 0.97
CA ILE A 96 -1.98 -12.41 -0.48
C ILE A 96 -1.65 -10.98 -0.87
N PHE A 97 -0.60 -10.82 -1.67
CA PHE A 97 -0.22 -9.54 -2.26
C PHE A 97 -0.21 -9.68 -3.79
N SER A 98 -1.12 -8.99 -4.48
CA SER A 98 -1.29 -9.13 -5.93
C SER A 98 -1.28 -7.79 -6.66
N HIS A 99 -0.84 -7.88 -7.92
CA HIS A 99 -1.05 -6.81 -8.88
C HIS A 99 -2.46 -6.94 -9.47
N ILE A 100 -3.17 -5.82 -9.62
CA ILE A 100 -4.43 -5.76 -10.38
C ILE A 100 -4.35 -4.69 -11.47
N PHE A 101 -5.10 -4.88 -12.56
CA PHE A 101 -5.16 -3.86 -13.61
C PHE A 101 -5.86 -2.62 -13.09
N ARG A 102 -5.44 -1.44 -13.54
CA ARG A 102 -6.01 -0.15 -13.11
C ARG A 102 -7.52 -0.03 -13.39
N GLU A 103 -8.05 -0.81 -14.34
CA GLU A 103 -9.47 -0.86 -14.67
C GLU A 103 -10.30 -1.64 -13.63
N GLU A 104 -9.63 -2.40 -12.77
CA GLU A 104 -10.21 -3.22 -11.70
C GLU A 104 -9.89 -2.68 -10.29
N ASN A 105 -9.08 -1.62 -10.17
CA ASN A 105 -8.66 -0.97 -8.92
C ASN A 105 -9.35 0.38 -8.71
#